data_AF-A0A946PX55-F1
#
_entry.id   AF-A0A946PX55-F1
#
_cell.length_a   1.000
_cell.length_b   1.000
_cell.length_c   1.000
_cell.angle_alpha   90.00
_cell.angle_beta   90.00
_cell.angle_gamma   90.00
#
_symmetry.space_group_name_H-M   'P 1'
#
loop_
_entity.id
_entity.type
_entity.pdbx_description
1 polymer ?
#
loop_
_entity_poly.entity_id
_entity_poly.type
_entity_poly.pdbx_seq_one_letter_code
_entity_poly.pdbx_strand_id
1 'polypeptide(L)'
;MALDIPLNQSTRILRYHLCSDCWEGLCEIGRNRQAQTLSVSCQTDACPNRGMVSVQYVEGREREARIWRRNARKYLAKELSWINPLPKRNQAQLLQAMGYY
;
A
#
# COMPACT_ATOMS: atom_id res chain seq x y z
N MET A 1 17.35 4.03 11.55
CA MET A 1 18.43 4.97 11.17
C MET A 1 17.84 6.38 11.05
N ALA A 2 18.62 7.41 11.37
CA ALA A 2 18.18 8.81 11.28
C ALA A 2 18.39 9.35 9.85
N LEU A 3 17.43 10.16 9.38
CA LEU A 3 17.53 10.93 8.14
C LEU A 3 17.51 12.42 8.49
N ASP A 4 18.42 13.20 7.90
CA ASP A 4 18.42 14.65 8.09
C ASP A 4 17.63 15.33 6.98
N ILE A 5 16.73 16.23 7.38
CA ILE A 5 15.89 17.01 6.48
C ILE A 5 16.01 18.51 6.77
N PRO A 6 15.79 19.38 5.77
CA PRO A 6 15.78 20.82 5.98
C PRO A 6 14.66 21.27 6.92
N LEU A 7 14.95 22.16 7.88
CA LEU A 7 13.94 22.68 8.82
C LEU A 7 12.77 23.38 8.13
N ASN A 8 13.03 24.11 7.03
CA ASN A 8 12.00 24.80 6.26
C ASN A 8 10.99 23.84 5.58
N GLN A 9 11.31 22.55 5.47
CA GLN A 9 10.44 21.53 4.89
C GLN A 9 9.92 20.53 5.93
N SER A 10 10.34 20.65 7.19
CA SER A 10 10.05 19.69 8.26
C SER A 10 8.57 19.35 8.41
N THR A 11 7.70 20.36 8.53
CA THR A 11 6.25 20.17 8.67
C THR A 11 5.64 19.43 7.48
N ARG A 12 6.12 19.71 6.26
CA ARG A 12 5.65 19.04 5.04
C ARG A 12 6.09 17.58 5.01
N ILE A 13 7.33 17.32 5.39
CA ILE A 13 7.90 15.98 5.37
C ILE A 13 7.22 15.10 6.43
N LEU A 14 7.12 15.56 7.68
CA LEU A 14 6.48 14.81 8.76
C LEU A 14 5.00 14.53 8.52
N ARG A 15 4.30 15.38 7.75
CA ARG A 15 2.86 15.22 7.48
C ARG A 15 2.54 14.37 6.24
N TYR A 16 3.38 14.43 5.21
CA TYR A 16 3.05 13.88 3.89
C TYR A 16 4.05 12.85 3.38
N HIS A 17 5.06 12.48 4.17
CA HIS A 17 5.99 11.42 3.84
C HIS A 17 5.95 10.31 4.88
N LEU A 18 6.15 9.10 4.38
CA LEU A 18 6.27 7.86 5.13
C LEU A 18 7.69 7.34 4.95
N CYS A 19 8.11 6.44 5.82
CA CYS A 19 9.34 5.70 5.60
C CYS A 19 9.20 4.78 4.37
N SER A 20 10.24 4.69 3.55
CA SER A 20 10.24 3.86 2.33
C SER A 20 10.12 2.35 2.60
N ASP A 21 10.64 1.88 3.73
CA ASP A 21 10.73 0.45 4.06
C ASP A 21 9.49 -0.05 4.80
N CYS A 22 9.11 0.63 5.90
CA CYS A 22 8.00 0.25 6.78
C CYS A 22 6.65 0.83 6.33
N TRP A 23 6.64 1.87 5.48
CA TRP A 23 5.46 2.70 5.14
C TRP A 23 4.73 3.34 6.33
N GLU A 24 5.36 3.33 7.50
CA GLU A 24 4.87 4.01 8.69
C GLU A 24 5.28 5.48 8.73
N GLY A 25 4.67 6.21 9.65
CA GLY A 25 4.97 7.61 9.92
C GLY A 25 6.43 7.85 10.33
N LEU A 26 6.89 9.07 10.09
CA LEU A 26 8.18 9.57 10.55
C LEU A 26 7.99 10.36 11.86
N CYS A 27 8.95 10.27 12.77
CA CYS A 27 9.01 11.07 14.00
C CYS A 27 10.29 11.91 14.06
N GLU A 28 10.20 13.06 14.73
CA GLU A 28 11.35 13.91 15.05
C GLU A 28 12.15 13.28 16.19
N ILE A 29 13.47 13.17 16.02
CA ILE A 29 14.40 12.65 17.04
C ILE A 29 15.49 13.66 17.42
N GLY A 30 15.72 14.68 16.59
CA GLY A 30 16.72 15.70 16.87
C GLY A 30 16.52 16.95 16.04
N ARG A 31 16.91 18.09 16.58
CA ARG A 31 16.76 19.40 15.92
C ARG A 31 18.04 20.21 16.03
N ASN A 32 18.65 20.53 14.89
CA ASN A 32 19.84 21.37 14.83
C ASN A 32 19.51 22.75 14.22
N ARG A 33 19.40 23.76 15.09
CA ARG A 33 19.09 25.15 14.67
C ARG A 33 20.24 25.86 13.97
N GLN A 34 21.49 25.47 14.22
CA GLN A 34 22.66 26.07 13.59
C GLN A 34 22.81 25.59 12.14
N ALA A 35 22.69 24.27 11.93
CA ALA A 35 22.75 23.67 10.60
C ALA A 35 21.43 23.78 9.79
N GLN A 36 20.37 24.30 10.41
CA GLN A 36 19.02 24.37 9.84
C GLN A 36 18.44 23.00 9.43
N THR A 37 18.74 21.95 10.19
CA THR A 37 18.32 20.57 9.92
C THR A 37 17.47 19.97 11.05
N LEU A 38 16.60 19.04 10.68
CA LEU A 38 15.81 18.18 11.56
C LEU A 38 16.19 16.73 11.29
N SER A 39 16.52 15.97 12.32
CA SER A 39 16.75 14.53 12.20
C SER A 39 15.44 13.79 12.48
N VAL A 40 15.06 12.91 11.56
CA VAL A 40 13.81 12.13 11.61
C VAL A 40 14.08 10.62 11.51
N SER A 41 13.20 9.80 12.09
CA SER A 41 13.25 8.33 12.00
C SER A 41 11.87 7.71 11.73
N CYS A 42 11.82 6.48 11.17
CA CYS A 42 10.56 5.69 11.14
C CYS A 42 10.10 5.45 12.59
N GLN A 43 8.79 5.46 12.82
CA GLN A 43 8.18 5.16 14.12
C GLN A 43 8.31 3.68 14.51
N THR A 44 8.50 2.77 13.55
CA THR A 44 8.70 1.35 13.82
C THR A 44 10.08 1.07 14.41
N ASP A 45 10.09 0.32 15.51
CA ASP A 45 11.32 -0.16 16.13
C ASP A 45 12.15 -1.00 15.16
N ALA A 46 13.47 -0.84 15.24
CA ALA A 46 14.46 -1.52 14.39
C ALA A 46 14.31 -1.28 12.86
N CYS A 47 13.47 -0.34 12.43
CA CYS A 47 13.37 -0.01 11.01
C CYS A 47 14.69 0.62 10.51
N PRO A 48 15.27 0.09 9.41
CA PRO A 48 16.46 0.67 8.83
C PRO A 48 16.21 2.09 8.31
N ASN A 49 14.97 2.43 7.90
CA ASN A 49 14.56 3.75 7.44
C ASN A 49 15.54 4.34 6.41
N ARG A 50 15.71 3.63 5.30
CA ARG A 50 16.69 3.97 4.24
C ARG A 50 16.30 5.20 3.42
N GLY A 51 15.03 5.60 3.50
CA GLY A 51 14.52 6.73 2.75
C GLY A 51 13.08 7.07 3.13
N MET A 52 12.52 8.02 2.39
CA MET A 52 11.17 8.50 2.58
C MET A 52 10.41 8.49 1.25
N VAL A 53 9.11 8.27 1.32
CA VAL A 53 8.21 8.24 0.16
C VAL A 53 6.97 9.09 0.45
N SER A 54 6.42 9.77 -0.55
CA SER A 54 5.22 10.57 -0.34
C SER A 54 3.98 9.67 -0.18
N VAL A 55 3.06 10.07 0.70
CA VAL A 55 1.77 9.38 0.90
C VAL A 55 1.01 9.27 -0.43
N GLN A 56 1.00 10.35 -1.22
CA GLN A 56 0.34 10.39 -2.53
C GLN A 56 0.88 9.33 -3.50
N TYR A 57 2.19 9.06 -3.47
CA TYR A 57 2.80 8.02 -4.30
C TYR A 57 2.28 6.64 -3.89
N VAL A 58 2.26 6.35 -2.59
CA VAL A 58 1.76 5.07 -2.05
C VAL A 58 0.29 4.86 -2.43
N GLU A 59 -0.57 5.85 -2.20
CA GLU A 59 -1.99 5.81 -2.58
C GLU A 59 -2.19 5.60 -4.08
N GLY A 60 -1.37 6.25 -4.92
CA GLY A 60 -1.36 6.06 -6.36
C GLY A 60 -1.05 4.61 -6.75
N ARG A 61 -0.01 4.03 -6.16
CA ARG A 61 0.41 2.64 -6.40
C ARG A 61 -0.64 1.63 -5.93
N GLU A 62 -1.31 1.87 -4.81
CA GLU A 62 -2.42 1.02 -4.37
C GLU A 62 -3.61 1.06 -5.33
N ARG A 63 -3.92 2.23 -5.89
CA ARG A 63 -4.99 2.37 -6.88
C ARG A 63 -4.65 1.59 -8.15
N GLU A 64 -3.41 1.70 -8.63
CA GLU A 64 -2.91 0.92 -9.76
C GLU A 64 -2.97 -0.58 -9.49
N ALA A 65 -2.52 -1.03 -8.30
CA ALA A 65 -2.56 -2.43 -7.90
C ALA A 65 -4.00 -2.97 -7.86
N ARG A 66 -4.97 -2.18 -7.38
CA ARG A 66 -6.40 -2.54 -7.39
C ARG A 66 -6.93 -2.72 -8.82
N ILE A 67 -6.59 -1.81 -9.73
CA ILE A 67 -6.96 -1.89 -11.15
C ILE A 67 -6.33 -3.13 -11.79
N TRP A 68 -5.04 -3.35 -11.54
CA TRP A 68 -4.31 -4.49 -12.07
C TRP A 68 -4.91 -5.81 -11.58
N ARG A 69 -5.22 -5.94 -10.29
CA ARG A 69 -5.89 -7.12 -9.72
C ARG A 69 -7.27 -7.35 -10.35
N ARG A 70 -8.05 -6.29 -10.59
CA ARG A 70 -9.34 -6.38 -11.27
C ARG A 70 -9.19 -6.89 -12.71
N ASN A 71 -8.24 -6.35 -13.45
CA ASN A 71 -7.98 -6.73 -14.85
C ASN A 71 -7.43 -8.15 -14.96
N ALA A 72 -6.51 -8.53 -14.08
CA ALA A 72 -5.98 -9.89 -13.99
C ALA A 72 -7.11 -10.90 -13.72
N ARG A 73 -8.03 -10.61 -12.79
CA ARG A 73 -9.21 -11.47 -12.57
C ARG A 73 -10.09 -11.60 -13.80
N LYS A 74 -10.37 -10.50 -14.50
CA LYS A 74 -11.17 -10.52 -15.75
C LYS A 74 -10.48 -11.33 -16.85
N TYR A 75 -9.17 -11.19 -16.98
CA TYR A 75 -8.37 -11.93 -17.95
C TYR A 75 -8.39 -13.42 -17.62
N LEU A 76 -8.05 -13.78 -16.38
CA LEU A 76 -8.05 -15.17 -15.92
C LEU A 76 -9.44 -15.82 -16.00
N ALA A 77 -10.52 -15.07 -15.78
CA ALA A 77 -11.88 -15.58 -15.94
C ALA A 77 -12.24 -16.00 -17.38
N LYS A 78 -11.52 -15.49 -18.39
CA LYS A 78 -11.66 -15.95 -19.79
C LYS A 78 -10.95 -17.27 -20.03
N GLU A 79 -9.78 -17.44 -19.43
CA GLU A 79 -8.93 -18.64 -19.59
C GLU A 79 -9.35 -19.79 -18.65
N LEU A 80 -9.88 -19.47 -17.48
CA LEU A 80 -10.22 -20.40 -16.40
C LEU A 80 -11.68 -20.23 -16.01
N SER A 81 -12.54 -21.10 -16.56
CA SER A 81 -14.00 -21.07 -16.37
C SER A 81 -14.44 -21.17 -14.91
N TRP A 82 -13.63 -21.80 -14.04
CA TRP A 82 -13.87 -22.01 -12.62
C TRP A 82 -13.52 -20.79 -11.73
N ILE A 83 -12.85 -19.78 -12.27
CA ILE A 83 -12.59 -18.50 -11.58
C ILE A 83 -13.82 -17.59 -11.61
N ASN A 84 -14.71 -17.79 -12.58
CA ASN A 84 -16.01 -17.15 -12.53
C ASN A 84 -16.75 -17.69 -11.30
N PRO A 85 -17.25 -16.81 -10.41
CA PRO A 85 -18.19 -17.28 -9.40
C PRO A 85 -19.29 -18.03 -10.14
N LEU A 86 -19.55 -19.28 -9.72
CA LEU A 86 -20.66 -20.04 -10.27
C LEU A 86 -21.86 -19.08 -10.33
N PRO A 87 -22.54 -18.96 -11.48
CA PRO A 87 -23.74 -18.14 -11.55
C PRO A 87 -24.59 -18.49 -10.35
N LYS A 88 -25.20 -17.49 -9.67
CA LYS A 88 -26.04 -17.72 -8.49
C LYS A 88 -27.18 -18.68 -8.87
N ARG A 89 -26.89 -19.97 -8.81
CA ARG A 89 -27.79 -21.06 -9.11
C ARG A 89 -28.43 -21.42 -7.80
N ASN A 90 -29.75 -21.42 -7.79
CA ASN A 90 -30.47 -21.95 -6.64
C ASN A 90 -30.11 -23.44 -6.48
N GLN A 91 -30.24 -24.02 -5.29
CA GLN A 91 -29.84 -25.40 -5.00
C GLN A 91 -30.42 -26.41 -6.00
N ALA A 92 -31.66 -26.21 -6.44
CA ALA A 92 -32.31 -27.02 -7.48
C ALA A 92 -31.56 -26.98 -8.84
N GLN A 93 -31.07 -25.81 -9.26
CA GLN A 93 -30.33 -25.65 -10.54
C GLN A 93 -28.92 -26.25 -10.47
N LEU A 94 -28.34 -26.36 -9.27
CA LEU A 94 -27.08 -27.06 -9.07
C LEU A 94 -27.28 -28.59 -9.13
N LEU A 95 -28.32 -29.10 -8.48
CA LEU A 95 -28.65 -30.52 -8.48
C LEU A 95 -28.95 -31.04 -9.90
N GLN A 96 -29.77 -30.30 -10.66
CA GLN A 96 -30.12 -30.65 -12.03
C GLN A 96 -28.90 -30.67 -12.98
N ALA A 97 -27.97 -29.73 -12.81
CA ALA A 97 -26.72 -29.69 -13.59
C ALA A 97 -25.73 -30.82 -13.24
N MET A 98 -25.89 -31.45 -12.06
CA MET A 98 -25.10 -32.60 -11.63
C MET A 98 -25.77 -33.95 -11.95
N GLY A 99 -26.93 -33.94 -12.62
CA GLY A 99 -27.67 -35.16 -12.96
C GLY A 99 -28.51 -35.71 -11.81
N TYR A 100 -28.76 -34.91 -10.76
CA TYR A 100 -29.76 -35.22 -9.74
C TYR A 100 -31.09 -34.57 -10.16
N TYR A 101 -32.11 -35.41 -10.36
CA TYR A 101 -33.42 -35.13 -10.99
C TYR A 101 -33.40 -35.01 -12.51
#